data_AF-A0A2D5PVD4-F1
#
_entry.id   AF-A0A2D5PVD4-F1
#
_cell.length_a   1.000
_cell.length_b   1.000
_cell.length_c   1.000
_cell.angle_alpha   90.00
_cell.angle_beta   90.00
_cell.angle_gamma   90.00
#
_symmetry.space_group_name_H-M   'P 1'
#
loop_
_entity.id
_entity.type
_entity.pdbx_description
1 polymer ?
#
loop_
_entity_poly.entity_id
_entity_poly.type
_entity_poly.pdbx_seq_one_letter_code
_entity_poly.pdbx_strand_id
1 'polypeptide(L)'
;MEFKKISSVDLDFFHSFLDDKGIFLDDESIHDYAHDETEDLKYYPDIVLKPSSTDEVSKIMKYCNEQTIPVTPCGARTGLSGGSLPVCGGVAMSMERFNNIIEIDERNLQATVEPGVINQVFKDAVQEKGLFYPPDPASKGSSFLGGNLAENSGGPKALKYGVTKDYVLNLEVVLPSGDIIWTGANVLKNSTGYNLTQLMVGSEGTLGVITKIVFKLIPHPTHDLTLLVPFRSAEKACEAVSAVFRAGITPSALEFMERDAIDWTLKFTEMNVPINEDIQAHLLVEVDGNDMDTLFKDCEKITEVMEQ
;
A
#
# COMPACT_ATOMS: atom_id res chain seq x y z
N MET A 1 1.22 0.09 31.13
CA MET A 1 0.17 1.12 31.17
C MET A 1 -1.14 0.36 31.03
N GLU A 2 -2.12 0.60 31.88
CA GLU A 2 -3.40 -0.13 31.83
C GLU A 2 -4.38 0.69 30.99
N PHE A 3 -4.85 0.13 29.88
CA PHE A 3 -5.76 0.79 28.96
C PHE A 3 -7.20 0.70 29.47
N LYS A 4 -7.97 1.80 29.30
CA LYS A 4 -9.39 1.84 29.67
C LYS A 4 -10.21 1.02 28.68
N LYS A 5 -11.12 0.19 29.20
CA LYS A 5 -12.17 -0.50 28.42
C LYS A 5 -13.33 0.44 28.11
N ILE A 6 -13.95 0.24 26.95
CA ILE A 6 -15.13 1.03 26.52
C ILE A 6 -16.28 0.86 27.53
N SER A 7 -16.85 1.99 27.95
CA SER A 7 -18.02 2.08 28.84
C SER A 7 -19.21 2.71 28.12
N SER A 8 -20.40 2.68 28.74
CA SER A 8 -21.59 3.31 28.17
C SER A 8 -21.43 4.82 27.94
N VAL A 9 -20.65 5.51 28.79
CA VAL A 9 -20.38 6.95 28.63
C VAL A 9 -19.54 7.23 27.38
N ASP A 10 -18.62 6.32 27.04
CA ASP A 10 -17.81 6.42 25.82
C ASP A 10 -18.70 6.20 24.59
N LEU A 11 -19.64 5.26 24.65
CA LEU A 11 -20.62 5.02 23.58
C LEU A 11 -21.52 6.24 23.35
N ASP A 12 -22.06 6.83 24.43
CA ASP A 12 -22.88 8.04 24.34
C ASP A 12 -22.11 9.20 23.70
N PHE A 13 -20.81 9.31 24.00
CA PHE A 13 -19.94 10.29 23.36
C PHE A 13 -19.82 10.05 21.85
N PHE A 14 -19.52 8.82 21.42
CA PHE A 14 -19.41 8.50 19.99
C PHE A 14 -20.74 8.72 19.24
N HIS A 15 -21.88 8.29 19.83
CA HIS A 15 -23.21 8.51 19.26
C HIS A 15 -23.60 9.98 19.14
N SER A 16 -22.95 10.87 19.88
CA SER A 16 -23.26 12.31 19.81
C SER A 16 -22.84 12.98 18.50
N PHE A 17 -21.95 12.37 17.72
CA PHE A 17 -21.44 12.95 16.48
C PHE A 17 -21.21 11.96 15.32
N LEU A 18 -21.16 10.65 15.57
CA LEU A 18 -21.15 9.64 14.51
C LEU A 18 -22.57 9.24 14.14
N ASP A 19 -22.79 8.92 12.87
CA ASP A 19 -24.04 8.33 12.40
C ASP A 19 -24.12 6.83 12.72
N ASP A 20 -25.28 6.22 12.47
CA ASP A 20 -25.50 4.78 12.69
C ASP A 20 -24.60 3.88 11.82
N LYS A 21 -23.97 4.44 10.78
CA LYS A 21 -23.00 3.76 9.93
C LYS A 21 -21.56 3.95 10.40
N GLY A 22 -21.35 4.66 11.51
CA GLY A 22 -20.05 4.99 12.07
C GLY A 22 -19.72 4.22 13.34
N ILE A 23 -20.65 3.46 13.92
CA ILE A 23 -20.48 2.75 15.19
C ILE A 23 -20.99 1.31 15.04
N PHE A 24 -20.12 0.33 15.32
CA PHE A 24 -20.46 -1.09 15.26
C PHE A 24 -20.01 -1.81 16.54
N LEU A 25 -20.95 -2.59 17.08
CA LEU A 25 -20.82 -3.37 18.32
C LEU A 25 -21.31 -4.82 18.14
N ASP A 26 -21.81 -5.17 16.96
CA ASP A 26 -22.28 -6.51 16.64
C ASP A 26 -21.12 -7.51 16.54
N ASP A 27 -21.39 -8.76 16.89
CA ASP A 27 -20.39 -9.83 16.94
C ASP A 27 -19.69 -10.04 15.58
N GLU A 28 -20.40 -9.84 14.47
CA GLU A 28 -19.85 -9.96 13.11
C GLU A 28 -18.77 -8.91 12.87
N SER A 29 -19.08 -7.63 13.07
CA SER A 29 -18.11 -6.54 12.94
C SER A 29 -16.95 -6.69 13.93
N ILE A 30 -17.19 -7.07 15.18
CA ILE A 30 -16.12 -7.28 16.15
C ILE A 30 -15.20 -8.44 15.72
N HIS A 31 -15.74 -9.49 15.09
CA HIS A 31 -14.95 -10.59 14.56
C HIS A 31 -14.13 -10.21 13.32
N ASP A 32 -14.73 -9.49 12.37
CA ASP A 32 -14.11 -9.10 11.10
C ASP A 32 -12.95 -8.12 11.27
N TYR A 33 -12.94 -7.35 12.36
CA TYR A 33 -11.88 -6.41 12.71
C TYR A 33 -10.91 -6.96 13.77
N ALA A 34 -11.06 -8.24 14.15
CA ALA A 34 -10.14 -8.89 15.08
C ALA A 34 -8.90 -9.48 14.39
N HIS A 35 -8.88 -9.56 13.06
CA HIS A 35 -7.80 -10.16 12.29
C HIS A 35 -7.43 -9.32 11.07
N ASP A 36 -6.24 -9.57 10.54
CA ASP A 36 -5.81 -9.21 9.19
C ASP A 36 -5.27 -10.47 8.50
N GLU A 37 -4.43 -10.33 7.47
CA GLU A 37 -3.85 -11.47 6.75
C GLU A 37 -2.62 -12.07 7.49
N THR A 38 -2.33 -11.61 8.71
CA THR A 38 -1.24 -12.13 9.55
C THR A 38 -1.63 -13.46 10.22
N GLU A 39 -1.39 -14.56 9.51
CA GLU A 39 -1.53 -15.95 9.98
C GLU A 39 -2.79 -16.17 10.88
N ASP A 40 -2.64 -16.85 12.01
CA ASP A 40 -3.74 -17.25 12.91
C ASP A 40 -3.96 -16.26 14.08
N LEU A 41 -3.49 -15.02 13.96
CA LEU A 41 -3.59 -14.03 15.05
C LEU A 41 -4.97 -13.36 15.07
N LYS A 42 -5.60 -13.35 16.25
CA LYS A 42 -6.87 -12.66 16.50
C LYS A 42 -6.85 -11.88 17.81
N TYR A 43 -7.17 -10.59 17.74
CA TYR A 43 -7.31 -9.70 18.89
C TYR A 43 -8.58 -8.88 18.74
N TYR A 44 -9.50 -8.99 19.69
CA TYR A 44 -10.83 -8.39 19.55
C TYR A 44 -10.83 -6.93 20.02
N PRO A 45 -11.33 -5.98 19.19
CA PRO A 45 -11.62 -4.63 19.65
C PRO A 45 -12.84 -4.63 20.58
N ASP A 46 -12.98 -3.59 21.39
CA ASP A 46 -14.20 -3.36 22.18
C ASP A 46 -15.30 -2.70 21.34
N ILE A 47 -14.92 -1.96 20.28
CA ILE A 47 -15.81 -1.26 19.34
C ILE A 47 -15.12 -1.05 18.00
N VAL A 48 -15.89 -1.07 16.91
CA VAL A 48 -15.43 -0.63 15.59
C VAL A 48 -16.05 0.72 15.25
N LEU A 49 -15.21 1.71 14.93
CA LEU A 49 -15.64 3.03 14.48
C LEU A 49 -15.30 3.25 13.01
N LYS A 50 -16.24 3.80 12.25
CA LYS A 50 -16.09 4.10 10.82
C LYS A 50 -16.39 5.59 10.57
N PRO A 51 -15.46 6.50 10.88
CA PRO A 51 -15.65 7.92 10.62
C PRO A 51 -15.74 8.19 9.11
N SER A 52 -16.41 9.28 8.76
CA SER A 52 -16.60 9.76 7.38
C SER A 52 -16.04 11.15 7.11
N SER A 53 -15.43 11.78 8.12
CA SER A 53 -14.84 13.10 8.00
C SER A 53 -13.60 13.25 8.90
N THR A 54 -12.66 14.11 8.50
CA THR A 54 -11.45 14.40 9.30
C THR A 54 -11.81 14.92 10.69
N ASP A 55 -12.91 15.67 10.83
CA ASP A 55 -13.40 16.18 12.11
C ASP A 55 -13.87 15.06 13.06
N GLU A 56 -14.54 14.04 12.53
CA GLU A 56 -14.90 12.84 13.31
C GLU A 56 -13.65 12.10 13.80
N VAL A 57 -12.65 11.90 12.93
CA VAL A 57 -11.37 11.28 13.31
C VAL A 57 -10.69 12.10 14.42
N SER A 58 -10.66 13.43 14.29
CA SER A 58 -10.11 14.36 15.29
C SER A 58 -10.79 14.20 16.66
N LYS A 59 -12.14 14.18 16.69
CA LYS A 59 -12.91 13.98 17.92
C LYS A 59 -12.65 12.63 18.57
N ILE A 60 -12.60 11.55 17.77
CA ILE A 60 -12.28 10.19 18.25
C ILE A 60 -10.89 10.17 18.89
N MET A 61 -9.87 10.61 18.16
CA MET A 61 -8.48 10.56 18.63
C MET A 61 -8.30 11.36 19.93
N LYS A 62 -8.82 12.59 19.98
CA LYS A 62 -8.74 13.44 21.17
C LYS A 62 -9.39 12.77 22.38
N TYR A 63 -10.62 12.28 22.22
CA TYR A 63 -11.37 11.66 23.32
C TYR A 63 -10.68 10.40 23.82
N CYS A 64 -10.28 9.50 22.91
CA CYS A 64 -9.60 8.27 23.27
C CYS A 64 -8.27 8.54 23.99
N ASN A 65 -7.51 9.55 23.55
CA ASN A 65 -6.28 9.97 24.21
C ASN A 65 -6.54 10.51 25.63
N GLU A 66 -7.56 11.36 25.83
CA GLU A 66 -7.96 11.86 27.16
C GLU A 66 -8.47 10.73 28.09
N GLN A 67 -9.09 9.70 27.52
CA GLN A 67 -9.65 8.56 28.25
C GLN A 67 -8.69 7.37 28.39
N THR A 68 -7.48 7.44 27.83
CA THR A 68 -6.54 6.30 27.78
C THR A 68 -7.17 5.05 27.13
N ILE A 69 -7.94 5.25 26.07
CA ILE A 69 -8.51 4.18 25.23
C ILE A 69 -7.58 4.00 24.02
N PRO A 70 -7.10 2.78 23.73
CA PRO A 70 -6.24 2.54 22.58
C PRO A 70 -7.06 2.62 21.29
N VAL A 71 -6.44 3.15 20.24
CA VAL A 71 -7.04 3.26 18.90
C VAL A 71 -6.10 2.58 17.92
N THR A 72 -6.64 1.66 17.13
CA THR A 72 -5.92 0.97 16.05
C THR A 72 -6.54 1.41 14.73
N PRO A 73 -5.89 2.31 13.96
CA PRO A 73 -6.34 2.65 12.63
C PRO A 73 -6.22 1.43 11.71
N CYS A 74 -7.23 1.17 10.90
CA CYS A 74 -7.22 0.06 9.96
C CYS A 74 -7.76 0.49 8.59
N GLY A 75 -7.07 0.02 7.54
CA GLY A 75 -7.53 0.10 6.16
C GLY A 75 -8.28 -1.17 5.76
N ALA A 76 -7.89 -1.75 4.63
CA ALA A 76 -8.46 -2.99 4.11
C ALA A 76 -8.05 -4.27 4.86
N ARG A 77 -7.15 -4.16 5.87
CA ARG A 77 -6.64 -5.30 6.67
C ARG A 77 -5.96 -6.41 5.84
N THR A 78 -5.24 -6.01 4.79
CA THR A 78 -4.46 -6.92 3.92
C THR A 78 -2.98 -7.04 4.34
N GLY A 79 -2.64 -6.49 5.52
CA GLY A 79 -1.27 -6.51 6.04
C GLY A 79 -0.88 -7.88 6.60
N LEU A 80 0.42 -8.16 6.59
CA LEU A 80 1.02 -9.43 7.04
C LEU A 80 1.93 -9.27 8.27
N SER A 81 1.94 -8.07 8.87
CA SER A 81 2.79 -7.68 10.01
C SER A 81 2.00 -7.56 11.33
N GLY A 82 0.67 -7.68 11.28
CA GLY A 82 -0.22 -7.47 12.41
C GLY A 82 -0.52 -6.00 12.74
N GLY A 83 -0.13 -5.06 11.86
CA GLY A 83 -0.28 -3.61 12.09
C GLY A 83 -1.73 -3.14 12.26
N SER A 84 -2.71 -3.93 11.81
CA SER A 84 -4.14 -3.62 11.99
C SER A 84 -4.82 -4.40 13.10
N LEU A 85 -4.07 -5.20 13.87
CA LEU A 85 -4.60 -5.98 14.99
C LEU A 85 -4.76 -5.09 16.24
N PRO A 86 -5.96 -5.01 16.85
CA PRO A 86 -6.18 -4.23 18.06
C PRO A 86 -5.73 -5.03 19.29
N VAL A 87 -4.41 -5.25 19.43
CA VAL A 87 -3.79 -6.08 20.48
C VAL A 87 -4.18 -5.64 21.90
N CYS A 88 -4.48 -4.36 22.08
CA CYS A 88 -4.91 -3.79 23.36
C CYS A 88 -6.43 -3.65 23.52
N GLY A 89 -7.23 -4.16 22.57
CA GLY A 89 -8.67 -3.91 22.48
C GLY A 89 -8.97 -2.45 22.11
N GLY A 90 -9.97 -1.85 22.76
CA GLY A 90 -10.36 -0.46 22.51
C GLY A 90 -11.03 -0.28 21.15
N VAL A 91 -10.62 0.76 20.42
CA VAL A 91 -11.23 1.14 19.15
C VAL A 91 -10.44 0.55 17.99
N ALA A 92 -11.09 -0.25 17.14
CA ALA A 92 -10.65 -0.45 15.76
C ALA A 92 -11.29 0.65 14.89
N MET A 93 -10.48 1.50 14.26
CA MET A 93 -10.96 2.64 13.48
C MET A 93 -10.78 2.39 11.98
N SER A 94 -11.87 2.09 11.28
CA SER A 94 -11.86 1.83 9.84
C SER A 94 -11.86 3.12 9.03
N MET A 95 -10.95 3.20 8.07
CA MET A 95 -10.89 4.29 7.09
C MET A 95 -11.64 3.99 5.78
N GLU A 96 -12.46 2.94 5.73
CA GLU A 96 -13.14 2.49 4.48
C GLU A 96 -14.16 3.49 3.91
N ARG A 97 -14.69 4.41 4.74
CA ARG A 97 -15.63 5.45 4.29
C ARG A 97 -14.92 6.65 3.66
N PHE A 98 -13.59 6.74 3.78
CA PHE A 98 -12.74 7.74 3.15
C PHE A 98 -12.29 7.23 1.76
N ASN A 99 -13.23 6.97 0.85
CA ASN A 99 -12.98 6.26 -0.40
C ASN A 99 -13.12 7.12 -1.67
N ASN A 100 -12.99 8.43 -1.56
CA ASN A 100 -13.10 9.35 -2.70
C ASN A 100 -11.75 9.76 -3.29
N ILE A 101 -11.67 9.77 -4.63
CA ILE A 101 -10.67 10.53 -5.37
C ILE A 101 -11.18 11.97 -5.45
N ILE A 102 -10.54 12.90 -4.74
CA ILE A 102 -11.01 14.28 -4.59
C ILE A 102 -10.71 15.08 -5.85
N GLU A 103 -9.48 14.97 -6.38
CA GLU A 103 -9.03 15.71 -7.55
C GLU A 103 -7.89 14.97 -8.26
N ILE A 104 -7.88 15.00 -9.60
CA ILE A 104 -6.75 14.63 -10.44
C ILE A 104 -6.38 15.87 -11.28
N ASP A 105 -5.25 16.49 -10.95
CA ASP A 105 -4.71 17.65 -11.66
C ASP A 105 -3.77 17.17 -12.77
N GLU A 106 -4.32 17.02 -13.97
CA GLU A 106 -3.60 16.59 -15.18
C GLU A 106 -2.48 17.57 -15.57
N ARG A 107 -2.59 18.85 -15.18
CA ARG A 107 -1.59 19.87 -15.55
C ARG A 107 -0.37 19.83 -14.64
N ASN A 108 -0.58 19.57 -13.35
CA ASN A 108 0.49 19.48 -12.36
C ASN A 108 0.96 18.03 -12.10
N LEU A 109 0.32 17.04 -12.73
CA LEU A 109 0.60 15.61 -12.54
C LEU A 109 0.48 15.23 -11.06
N GLN A 110 -0.63 15.59 -10.44
CA GLN A 110 -0.90 15.34 -9.02
C GLN A 110 -2.32 14.83 -8.82
N ALA A 111 -2.55 14.15 -7.71
CA ALA A 111 -3.90 13.80 -7.28
C ALA A 111 -4.04 13.95 -5.78
N THR A 112 -5.21 14.44 -5.35
CA THR A 112 -5.63 14.46 -3.96
C THR A 112 -6.69 13.39 -3.75
N VAL A 113 -6.48 12.51 -2.78
CA VAL A 113 -7.34 11.35 -2.53
C VAL A 113 -7.54 11.12 -1.04
N GLU A 114 -8.60 10.42 -0.70
CA GLU A 114 -8.85 9.92 0.64
C GLU A 114 -8.13 8.56 0.87
N PRO A 115 -7.76 8.23 2.12
CA PRO A 115 -6.94 7.06 2.46
C PRO A 115 -7.58 5.70 2.15
N GLY A 116 -8.90 5.60 2.16
CA GLY A 116 -9.68 4.38 1.90
C GLY A 116 -9.90 4.06 0.43
N VAL A 117 -9.35 4.86 -0.50
CA VAL A 117 -9.38 4.52 -1.93
C VAL A 117 -8.56 3.25 -2.16
N ILE A 118 -9.15 2.28 -2.87
CA ILE A 118 -8.47 1.04 -3.28
C ILE A 118 -7.36 1.39 -4.28
N ASN A 119 -6.17 0.82 -4.09
CA ASN A 119 -4.99 1.10 -4.92
C ASN A 119 -5.28 0.92 -6.43
N GLN A 120 -5.86 -0.22 -6.82
CA GLN A 120 -6.20 -0.49 -8.23
C GLN A 120 -7.19 0.54 -8.79
N VAL A 121 -8.22 0.93 -8.03
CA VAL A 121 -9.22 1.93 -8.45
C VAL A 121 -8.54 3.27 -8.74
N PHE A 122 -7.59 3.69 -7.89
CA PHE A 122 -6.82 4.90 -8.13
C PHE A 122 -5.92 4.79 -9.36
N LYS A 123 -5.24 3.66 -9.55
CA LYS A 123 -4.39 3.41 -10.73
C LYS A 123 -5.18 3.49 -12.03
N ASP A 124 -6.35 2.86 -12.08
CA ASP A 124 -7.22 2.86 -13.24
C ASP A 124 -7.69 4.30 -13.56
N ALA A 125 -8.14 5.05 -12.54
CA ALA A 125 -8.61 6.42 -12.69
C ALA A 125 -7.53 7.38 -13.21
N VAL A 126 -6.27 7.26 -12.77
CA VAL A 126 -5.18 8.09 -13.29
C VAL A 126 -4.72 7.61 -14.67
N GLN A 127 -4.79 6.32 -14.95
CA GLN A 127 -4.48 5.73 -16.26
C GLN A 127 -5.44 6.21 -17.36
N GLU A 128 -6.74 6.36 -17.06
CA GLU A 128 -7.72 6.97 -17.98
C GLU A 128 -7.33 8.40 -18.41
N LYS A 129 -6.49 9.08 -17.62
CA LYS A 129 -5.95 10.42 -17.90
C LYS A 129 -4.56 10.39 -18.56
N GLY A 130 -4.05 9.22 -18.92
CA GLY A 130 -2.68 9.05 -19.42
C GLY A 130 -1.61 9.27 -18.35
N LEU A 131 -1.99 9.21 -17.06
CA LEU A 131 -1.11 9.34 -15.91
C LEU A 131 -0.89 7.98 -15.24
N PHE A 132 0.08 7.92 -14.35
CA PHE A 132 0.52 6.68 -13.75
C PHE A 132 0.96 6.86 -12.30
N TYR A 133 0.39 6.02 -11.44
CA TYR A 133 0.82 5.79 -10.06
C TYR A 133 1.50 4.40 -10.00
N PRO A 134 2.84 4.33 -9.97
CA PRO A 134 3.55 3.07 -10.16
C PRO A 134 3.39 2.03 -9.05
N PRO A 135 3.43 2.37 -7.75
CA PRO A 135 3.38 1.37 -6.67
C PRO A 135 2.25 0.35 -6.86
N ASP A 136 2.62 -0.92 -6.81
CA ASP A 136 1.79 -2.06 -7.22
C ASP A 136 1.92 -3.25 -6.25
N PRO A 137 1.55 -3.09 -4.97
CA PRO A 137 1.58 -4.19 -4.03
C PRO A 137 0.75 -5.37 -4.55
N ALA A 138 1.10 -6.60 -4.18
CA ALA A 138 0.37 -7.80 -4.61
C ALA A 138 -1.13 -7.72 -4.26
N SER A 139 -1.47 -7.04 -3.16
CA SER A 139 -2.84 -6.77 -2.72
C SER A 139 -3.47 -5.51 -3.36
N LYS A 140 -2.95 -4.97 -4.47
CA LYS A 140 -3.47 -3.72 -5.09
C LYS A 140 -4.99 -3.72 -5.36
N GLY A 141 -5.58 -4.89 -5.60
CA GLY A 141 -7.03 -5.05 -5.83
C GLY A 141 -7.91 -4.84 -4.60
N SER A 142 -7.34 -4.84 -3.41
CA SER A 142 -8.07 -4.71 -2.13
C SER A 142 -7.44 -3.72 -1.15
N SER A 143 -6.12 -3.54 -1.17
CA SER A 143 -5.39 -2.62 -0.30
C SER A 143 -5.81 -1.15 -0.52
N PHE A 144 -5.90 -0.42 0.59
CA PHE A 144 -6.21 1.01 0.58
C PHE A 144 -4.92 1.85 0.52
N LEU A 145 -4.99 3.01 -0.12
CA LEU A 145 -3.84 3.91 -0.29
C LEU A 145 -3.23 4.38 1.05
N GLY A 146 -4.06 4.62 2.07
CA GLY A 146 -3.62 4.98 3.41
C GLY A 146 -2.83 3.86 4.09
N GLY A 147 -3.30 2.61 3.96
CA GLY A 147 -2.56 1.44 4.44
C GLY A 147 -1.25 1.26 3.71
N ASN A 148 -1.25 1.45 2.38
CA ASN A 148 -0.02 1.39 1.59
C ASN A 148 1.03 2.39 2.09
N LEU A 149 0.63 3.64 2.40
CA LEU A 149 1.52 4.64 2.97
C LEU A 149 1.95 4.32 4.40
N ALA A 150 1.04 3.82 5.24
CA ALA A 150 1.35 3.42 6.61
C ALA A 150 2.42 2.31 6.64
N GLU A 151 2.41 1.40 5.67
CA GLU A 151 3.36 0.28 5.53
C GLU A 151 4.52 0.59 4.55
N ASN A 152 4.54 1.78 3.96
CA ASN A 152 5.44 2.15 2.87
C ASN A 152 5.53 1.07 1.75
N SER A 153 4.39 0.59 1.28
CA SER A 153 4.31 -0.54 0.36
C SER A 153 5.03 -0.28 -0.96
N GLY A 154 5.75 -1.31 -1.40
CA GLY A 154 6.34 -1.42 -2.73
C GLY A 154 5.50 -2.31 -3.64
N GLY A 155 6.19 -3.17 -4.38
CA GLY A 155 5.63 -4.08 -5.37
C GLY A 155 6.68 -4.39 -6.44
N PRO A 156 6.36 -5.23 -7.44
CA PRO A 156 7.28 -5.57 -8.53
C PRO A 156 7.86 -4.35 -9.25
N LYS A 157 7.07 -3.27 -9.40
CA LYS A 157 7.52 -2.04 -10.06
C LYS A 157 8.44 -1.16 -9.23
N ALA A 158 8.68 -1.50 -7.96
CA ALA A 158 9.53 -0.72 -7.07
C ALA A 158 10.97 -0.62 -7.57
N LEU A 159 11.43 -1.59 -8.37
CA LEU A 159 12.77 -1.61 -8.91
C LEU A 159 13.09 -0.37 -9.75
N LYS A 160 12.20 -0.01 -10.68
CA LYS A 160 12.36 1.15 -11.56
C LYS A 160 11.81 2.43 -10.98
N TYR A 161 10.68 2.32 -10.27
CA TYR A 161 9.88 3.48 -9.89
C TYR A 161 9.99 3.87 -8.42
N GLY A 162 10.48 2.98 -7.56
CA GLY A 162 10.43 3.16 -6.12
C GLY A 162 9.07 2.80 -5.53
N VAL A 163 8.88 3.13 -4.26
CA VAL A 163 7.74 2.70 -3.44
C VAL A 163 6.82 3.88 -3.13
N THR A 164 5.74 3.66 -2.38
CA THR A 164 4.74 4.72 -2.14
C THR A 164 5.33 6.01 -1.53
N LYS A 165 6.37 5.94 -0.68
CA LYS A 165 7.04 7.13 -0.13
C LYS A 165 7.59 8.07 -1.20
N ASP A 166 7.96 7.52 -2.36
CA ASP A 166 8.57 8.27 -3.45
C ASP A 166 7.51 9.07 -4.21
N TYR A 167 6.22 8.73 -4.05
CA TYR A 167 5.10 9.35 -4.78
C TYR A 167 4.25 10.29 -3.92
N VAL A 168 4.36 10.27 -2.59
CA VAL A 168 3.61 11.19 -1.73
C VAL A 168 4.29 12.55 -1.60
N LEU A 169 3.51 13.62 -1.74
CA LEU A 169 3.94 15.01 -1.58
C LEU A 169 3.53 15.56 -0.20
N ASN A 170 2.30 15.30 0.20
CA ASN A 170 1.69 15.91 1.37
C ASN A 170 0.61 14.99 1.97
N LEU A 171 0.43 15.06 3.29
CA LEU A 171 -0.57 14.28 4.02
C LEU A 171 -1.34 15.21 4.96
N GLU A 172 -2.67 15.04 5.00
CA GLU A 172 -3.49 15.52 6.11
C GLU A 172 -3.53 14.39 7.15
N VAL A 173 -3.13 14.69 8.38
CA VAL A 173 -3.00 13.71 9.46
C VAL A 173 -3.69 14.24 10.72
N VAL A 174 -4.44 13.37 11.39
CA VAL A 174 -4.94 13.59 12.74
C VAL A 174 -3.99 12.97 13.75
N LEU A 175 -3.46 13.79 14.65
CA LEU A 175 -2.58 13.37 15.75
C LEU A 175 -3.38 12.80 16.93
N PRO A 176 -2.74 12.10 17.89
CA PRO A 176 -3.40 11.64 19.11
C PRO A 176 -4.06 12.75 19.94
N SER A 177 -3.56 13.98 19.88
CA SER A 177 -4.20 15.14 20.50
C SER A 177 -5.55 15.54 19.86
N GLY A 178 -5.86 15.00 18.69
CA GLY A 178 -6.92 15.44 17.79
C GLY A 178 -6.53 16.57 16.86
N ASP A 179 -5.32 17.11 16.97
CA ASP A 179 -4.88 18.17 16.06
C ASP A 179 -4.79 17.66 14.63
N ILE A 180 -5.31 18.44 13.69
CA ILE A 180 -5.25 18.17 12.26
C ILE A 180 -4.08 18.96 11.68
N ILE A 181 -3.12 18.26 11.09
CA ILE A 181 -1.95 18.87 10.48
C ILE A 181 -1.84 18.52 9.00
N TRP A 182 -1.21 19.41 8.24
CA TRP A 182 -0.62 19.09 6.94
C TRP A 182 0.88 18.92 7.11
N THR A 183 1.43 17.82 6.61
CA THR A 183 2.85 17.46 6.84
C THR A 183 3.83 18.22 5.95
N GLY A 184 3.35 18.83 4.86
CA GLY A 184 4.16 19.52 3.87
C GLY A 184 3.34 20.43 2.96
N ALA A 185 3.64 20.39 1.66
CA ALA A 185 3.01 21.23 0.65
C ALA A 185 2.89 20.48 -0.68
N ASN A 186 1.94 20.89 -1.52
CA ASN A 186 1.62 20.24 -2.80
C ASN A 186 2.59 20.69 -3.91
N VAL A 187 3.89 20.49 -3.68
CA VAL A 187 4.98 20.92 -4.58
C VAL A 187 6.03 19.83 -4.71
N LEU A 188 6.63 19.70 -5.90
CA LEU A 188 7.67 18.69 -6.16
C LEU A 188 8.97 18.93 -5.36
N LYS A 189 9.25 20.19 -5.03
CA LYS A 189 10.41 20.59 -4.23
C LYS A 189 9.94 21.38 -3.02
N ASN A 190 10.12 20.78 -1.86
CA ASN A 190 9.83 21.41 -0.58
C ASN A 190 11.07 21.33 0.32
N SER A 191 11.56 22.47 0.79
CA SER A 191 12.72 22.55 1.69
C SER A 191 12.51 23.58 2.81
N THR A 192 11.25 23.81 3.17
CA THR A 192 10.88 24.73 4.25
C THR A 192 10.65 23.97 5.56
N GLY A 193 11.73 23.51 6.19
CA GLY A 193 11.69 22.80 7.48
C GLY A 193 11.93 21.29 7.37
N TYR A 194 11.46 20.54 8.37
CA TYR A 194 11.60 19.08 8.43
C TYR A 194 10.61 18.38 7.50
N ASN A 195 11.00 17.23 6.97
CA ASN A 195 10.12 16.42 6.13
C ASN A 195 9.23 15.52 6.99
N LEU A 196 8.17 16.10 7.56
CA LEU A 196 7.21 15.36 8.38
C LEU A 196 6.43 14.32 7.57
N THR A 197 6.23 14.55 6.26
CA THR A 197 5.56 13.58 5.39
C THR A 197 6.26 12.22 5.46
N GLN A 198 7.59 12.20 5.36
CA GLN A 198 8.36 10.95 5.39
C GLN A 198 8.46 10.32 6.78
N LEU A 199 8.16 11.07 7.85
CA LEU A 199 8.03 10.49 9.19
C LEU A 199 6.73 9.71 9.35
N MET A 200 5.66 10.13 8.66
CA MET A 200 4.36 9.45 8.70
C MET A 200 4.31 8.20 7.80
N VAL A 201 5.05 8.20 6.70
CA VAL A 201 5.16 7.04 5.80
C VAL A 201 5.94 5.94 6.49
N GLY A 202 5.40 4.71 6.52
CA GLY A 202 6.01 3.61 7.27
C GLY A 202 5.79 3.68 8.78
N SER A 203 4.92 4.57 9.26
CA SER A 203 4.63 4.69 10.71
C SER A 203 3.61 3.66 11.22
N GLU A 204 2.99 2.88 10.34
CA GLU A 204 2.02 1.84 10.70
C GLU A 204 0.85 2.37 11.57
N GLY A 205 0.48 3.65 11.37
CA GLY A 205 -0.58 4.32 12.14
C GLY A 205 -0.20 4.71 13.56
N THR A 206 1.05 4.46 14.00
CA THR A 206 1.50 4.71 15.39
C THR A 206 1.71 6.18 15.72
N LEU A 207 1.88 7.04 14.72
CA LEU A 207 2.11 8.49 14.89
C LEU A 207 0.87 9.34 14.65
N GLY A 208 -0.17 8.78 14.03
CA GLY A 208 -1.39 9.49 13.67
C GLY A 208 -2.15 8.81 12.53
N VAL A 209 -3.30 9.39 12.19
CA VAL A 209 -4.25 8.83 11.23
C VAL A 209 -4.23 9.69 9.97
N ILE A 210 -3.87 9.10 8.83
CA ILE A 210 -3.91 9.79 7.53
C ILE A 210 -5.36 9.95 7.11
N THR A 211 -5.81 11.16 6.77
CA THR A 211 -7.18 11.47 6.31
C THR A 211 -7.24 12.02 4.89
N LYS A 212 -6.13 12.57 4.36
CA LYS A 212 -5.97 12.90 2.94
C LYS A 212 -4.55 12.67 2.49
N ILE A 213 -4.41 12.36 1.21
CA ILE A 213 -3.13 12.08 0.57
C ILE A 213 -3.02 12.91 -0.69
N VAL A 214 -1.87 13.55 -0.88
CA VAL A 214 -1.51 14.20 -2.14
C VAL A 214 -0.37 13.43 -2.78
N PHE A 215 -0.65 12.80 -3.91
CA PHE A 215 0.33 12.08 -4.70
C PHE A 215 0.84 12.95 -5.86
N LYS A 216 2.11 12.79 -6.19
CA LYS A 216 2.64 13.10 -7.52
C LYS A 216 2.39 11.90 -8.45
N LEU A 217 2.21 12.19 -9.73
CA LEU A 217 1.99 11.23 -10.79
C LEU A 217 3.06 11.41 -11.86
N ILE A 218 3.21 10.40 -12.72
CA ILE A 218 4.08 10.46 -13.90
C ILE A 218 3.28 10.10 -15.15
N PRO A 219 3.77 10.39 -16.36
CA PRO A 219 3.14 9.91 -17.59
C PRO A 219 3.08 8.38 -17.62
N HIS A 220 1.99 7.85 -18.13
CA HIS A 220 1.83 6.40 -18.30
C HIS A 220 2.76 5.85 -19.40
N PRO A 221 3.57 4.80 -19.12
CA PRO A 221 4.31 4.06 -20.14
C PRO A 221 3.37 3.45 -21.19
N THR A 222 3.53 3.73 -22.48
CA THR A 222 2.59 3.24 -23.51
C THR A 222 2.83 1.80 -23.94
N HIS A 223 3.96 1.22 -23.53
CA HIS A 223 4.38 -0.12 -23.92
C HIS A 223 5.07 -0.85 -22.77
N ASP A 224 4.88 -2.17 -22.74
CA ASP A 224 5.58 -3.10 -21.88
C ASP A 224 5.94 -4.39 -22.66
N LEU A 225 7.06 -5.00 -22.29
CA LEU A 225 7.50 -6.30 -22.79
C LEU A 225 7.90 -7.16 -21.59
N THR A 226 7.48 -8.43 -21.61
CA THR A 226 7.78 -9.40 -20.56
C THR A 226 8.56 -10.58 -21.12
N LEU A 227 9.63 -10.96 -20.43
CA LEU A 227 10.46 -12.14 -20.70
C LEU A 227 10.33 -13.12 -19.54
N LEU A 228 10.13 -14.40 -19.84
CA LEU A 228 10.22 -15.49 -18.87
C LEU A 228 11.45 -16.34 -19.21
N VAL A 229 12.49 -16.26 -18.39
CA VAL A 229 13.81 -16.82 -18.70
C VAL A 229 14.09 -18.01 -17.79
N PRO A 230 14.20 -19.25 -18.33
CA PRO A 230 14.47 -20.44 -17.53
C PRO A 230 15.97 -20.61 -17.23
N PHE A 231 16.29 -21.06 -16.02
CA PHE A 231 17.65 -21.33 -15.57
C PHE A 231 17.79 -22.76 -15.03
N ARG A 232 18.89 -23.43 -15.39
CA ARG A 232 19.27 -24.75 -14.84
C ARG A 232 19.94 -24.69 -13.46
N SER A 233 20.24 -23.49 -12.96
CA SER A 233 20.80 -23.24 -11.63
C SER A 233 20.18 -21.97 -11.06
N ALA A 234 19.69 -22.06 -9.82
CA ALA A 234 19.15 -20.91 -9.10
C ALA A 234 20.24 -19.86 -8.84
N GLU A 235 21.47 -20.30 -8.55
CA GLU A 235 22.62 -19.41 -8.37
C GLU A 235 22.89 -18.60 -9.63
N LYS A 236 22.80 -19.22 -10.83
CA LYS A 236 22.96 -18.52 -12.10
C LYS A 236 21.87 -17.49 -12.36
N ALA A 237 20.62 -17.79 -12.04
CA ALA A 237 19.54 -16.82 -12.11
C ALA A 237 19.84 -15.61 -11.19
N CYS A 238 20.26 -15.84 -9.95
CA CYS A 238 20.63 -14.78 -9.01
C CYS A 238 21.84 -13.95 -9.49
N GLU A 239 22.87 -14.58 -10.07
CA GLU A 239 24.01 -13.87 -10.67
C GLU A 239 23.57 -12.95 -11.82
N ALA A 240 22.64 -13.43 -12.65
CA ALA A 240 22.14 -12.72 -13.81
C ALA A 240 21.36 -11.46 -13.43
N VAL A 241 20.60 -11.49 -12.32
CA VAL A 241 19.91 -10.29 -11.77
C VAL A 241 20.87 -9.12 -11.62
N SER A 242 22.01 -9.35 -10.94
CA SER A 242 23.02 -8.31 -10.75
C SER A 242 23.74 -7.93 -12.05
N ALA A 243 23.89 -8.87 -12.99
CA ALA A 243 24.52 -8.63 -14.28
C ALA A 243 23.69 -7.70 -15.17
N VAL A 244 22.36 -7.78 -15.14
CA VAL A 244 21.46 -6.87 -15.87
C VAL A 244 21.70 -5.41 -15.47
N PHE A 245 21.80 -5.12 -14.16
CA PHE A 245 22.10 -3.77 -13.69
C PHE A 245 23.50 -3.31 -14.08
N ARG A 246 24.51 -4.19 -14.03
CA ARG A 246 25.87 -3.85 -14.50
C ARG A 246 25.93 -3.59 -16.01
N ALA A 247 25.02 -4.18 -16.77
CA ALA A 247 24.82 -3.88 -18.18
C ALA A 247 24.12 -2.53 -18.41
N GLY A 248 23.69 -1.82 -17.35
CA GLY A 248 23.08 -0.50 -17.43
C GLY A 248 21.60 -0.52 -17.79
N ILE A 249 20.93 -1.67 -17.61
CA ILE A 249 19.48 -1.80 -17.82
C ILE A 249 18.79 -1.83 -16.46
N THR A 250 17.70 -1.07 -16.34
CA THR A 250 16.82 -1.07 -15.17
C THR A 250 15.44 -1.55 -15.62
N PRO A 251 15.15 -2.86 -15.53
CA PRO A 251 13.82 -3.40 -15.81
C PRO A 251 12.75 -2.73 -14.94
N SER A 252 11.50 -2.70 -15.43
CA SER A 252 10.35 -2.29 -14.61
C SER A 252 10.04 -3.33 -13.55
N ALA A 253 10.24 -4.62 -13.83
CA ALA A 253 10.20 -5.70 -12.85
C ALA A 253 11.28 -6.75 -13.16
N LEU A 254 11.79 -7.41 -12.12
CA LEU A 254 12.78 -8.49 -12.24
C LEU A 254 12.61 -9.45 -11.06
N GLU A 255 11.70 -10.41 -11.23
CA GLU A 255 11.27 -11.33 -10.17
C GLU A 255 11.97 -12.69 -10.32
N PHE A 256 12.51 -13.19 -9.21
CA PHE A 256 13.07 -14.54 -9.13
C PHE A 256 12.01 -15.54 -8.69
N MET A 257 11.86 -16.61 -9.46
CA MET A 257 10.90 -17.68 -9.20
C MET A 257 11.65 -18.99 -9.02
N GLU A 258 11.72 -19.49 -7.78
CA GLU A 258 12.33 -20.78 -7.48
C GLU A 258 11.47 -21.95 -7.98
N ARG A 259 12.10 -23.10 -8.22
CA ARG A 259 11.41 -24.29 -8.73
C ARG A 259 10.26 -24.74 -7.84
N ASP A 260 10.48 -24.81 -6.53
CA ASP A 260 9.47 -25.32 -5.60
C ASP A 260 8.23 -24.43 -5.57
N ALA A 261 8.41 -23.11 -5.56
CA ALA A 261 7.30 -22.16 -5.63
C ALA A 261 6.46 -22.35 -6.91
N ILE A 262 7.11 -22.52 -8.07
CA ILE A 262 6.43 -22.79 -9.34
C ILE A 262 5.64 -24.10 -9.26
N ASP A 263 6.27 -25.18 -8.81
CA ASP A 263 5.64 -26.49 -8.71
C ASP A 263 4.45 -26.47 -7.74
N TRP A 264 4.53 -25.71 -6.65
CA TRP A 264 3.41 -25.48 -5.75
C TRP A 264 2.30 -24.67 -6.40
N THR A 265 2.62 -23.56 -7.07
CA THR A 265 1.64 -22.74 -7.79
C THR A 265 0.89 -23.56 -8.84
N LEU A 266 1.58 -24.39 -9.63
CA LEU A 266 0.96 -25.24 -10.66
C LEU A 266 0.00 -26.30 -10.09
N LYS A 267 0.19 -26.73 -8.83
CA LYS A 267 -0.74 -27.67 -8.16
C LYS A 267 -2.03 -27.01 -7.69
N PHE A 268 -1.98 -25.72 -7.40
CA PHE A 268 -3.08 -24.97 -6.78
C PHE A 268 -3.74 -23.94 -7.71
N THR A 269 -3.27 -23.83 -8.95
CA THR A 269 -3.82 -22.92 -9.96
C THR A 269 -4.17 -23.68 -11.24
N GLU A 270 -4.99 -23.09 -12.10
CA GLU A 270 -5.32 -23.63 -13.42
C GLU A 270 -4.25 -23.33 -14.48
N MET A 271 -3.11 -22.75 -14.07
CA MET A 271 -2.04 -22.38 -14.99
C MET A 271 -1.35 -23.64 -15.54
N ASN A 272 -1.09 -23.64 -16.86
CA ASN A 272 -0.40 -24.72 -17.54
C ASN A 272 0.82 -24.17 -18.27
N VAL A 273 1.91 -23.96 -17.52
CA VAL A 273 3.21 -23.54 -18.06
C VAL A 273 4.11 -24.77 -18.13
N PRO A 274 4.60 -25.18 -19.31
CA PRO A 274 5.48 -26.34 -19.42
C PRO A 274 6.85 -26.01 -18.83
N ILE A 275 7.21 -26.67 -17.73
CA ILE A 275 8.53 -26.54 -17.08
C ILE A 275 9.29 -27.85 -17.28
N ASN A 276 10.42 -27.79 -17.99
CA ASN A 276 11.27 -28.97 -18.15
C ASN A 276 11.90 -29.37 -16.81
N GLU A 277 12.10 -30.67 -16.61
CA GLU A 277 12.63 -31.22 -15.35
C GLU A 277 13.99 -30.64 -14.96
N ASP A 278 14.84 -30.28 -15.94
CA ASP A 278 16.17 -29.73 -15.73
C ASP A 278 16.19 -28.25 -15.31
N ILE A 279 15.06 -27.56 -15.31
CA ILE A 279 14.95 -26.14 -14.92
C ILE A 279 14.77 -26.01 -13.40
N GLN A 280 15.61 -25.18 -12.78
CA GLN A 280 15.69 -24.98 -11.32
C GLN A 280 15.18 -23.60 -10.87
N ALA A 281 15.07 -22.63 -11.78
CA ALA A 281 14.51 -21.32 -11.51
C ALA A 281 14.04 -20.63 -12.78
N HIS A 282 13.22 -19.58 -12.64
CA HIS A 282 12.94 -18.62 -13.69
C HIS A 282 13.22 -17.20 -13.22
N LEU A 283 13.57 -16.33 -14.17
CA LEU A 283 13.45 -14.89 -13.99
C LEU A 283 12.29 -14.39 -14.84
N LEU A 284 11.36 -13.67 -14.22
CA LEU A 284 10.33 -12.90 -14.90
C LEU A 284 10.81 -11.45 -14.99
N VAL A 285 11.11 -11.00 -16.20
CA VAL A 285 11.64 -9.67 -16.46
C VAL A 285 10.63 -8.86 -17.24
N GLU A 286 10.29 -7.67 -16.75
CA GLU A 286 9.46 -6.71 -17.48
C GLU A 286 10.29 -5.46 -17.79
N VAL A 287 10.15 -4.93 -19.00
CA VAL A 287 10.61 -3.59 -19.36
C VAL A 287 9.42 -2.78 -19.86
N ASP A 288 9.29 -1.54 -19.41
CA ASP A 288 8.23 -0.63 -19.87
C ASP A 288 8.79 0.72 -20.34
N GLY A 289 8.03 1.42 -21.19
CA GLY A 289 8.47 2.69 -21.75
C GLY A 289 7.52 3.25 -22.81
N ASN A 290 7.98 4.28 -23.51
CA ASN A 290 7.21 5.00 -24.53
C ASN A 290 7.71 4.76 -25.96
N ASP A 291 8.73 3.94 -26.13
CA ASP A 291 9.37 3.66 -27.42
C ASP A 291 9.70 2.18 -27.55
N MET A 292 8.99 1.49 -28.46
CA MET A 292 9.14 0.05 -28.66
C MET A 292 10.55 -0.35 -29.08
N ASP A 293 11.22 0.45 -29.91
CA ASP A 293 12.57 0.13 -30.40
C ASP A 293 13.59 0.13 -29.26
N THR A 294 13.44 1.05 -28.29
CA THR A 294 14.25 1.05 -27.07
C THR A 294 13.99 -0.20 -26.23
N LEU A 295 12.71 -0.58 -26.03
CA LEU A 295 12.37 -1.78 -25.26
C LEU A 295 12.93 -3.06 -25.90
N PHE A 296 12.87 -3.19 -27.23
CA PHE A 296 13.47 -4.33 -27.92
C PHE A 296 14.99 -4.41 -27.71
N LYS A 297 15.70 -3.29 -27.79
CA LYS A 297 17.15 -3.24 -27.51
C LYS A 297 17.47 -3.62 -26.07
N ASP A 298 16.65 -3.19 -25.12
CA ASP A 298 16.80 -3.59 -23.72
C ASP A 298 16.59 -5.09 -23.56
N CYS A 299 15.56 -5.67 -24.19
CA CYS A 299 15.32 -7.12 -24.20
C CYS A 299 16.45 -7.92 -24.86
N GLU A 300 17.00 -7.45 -25.98
CA GLU A 300 18.16 -8.07 -26.63
C GLU A 300 19.36 -8.11 -25.68
N LYS A 301 19.68 -6.99 -25.05
CA LYS A 301 20.79 -6.89 -24.10
C LYS A 301 20.58 -7.72 -22.84
N ILE A 302 19.34 -7.76 -22.32
CA ILE A 302 18.97 -8.64 -21.21
C ILE A 302 19.22 -10.09 -21.62
N THR A 303 18.80 -10.50 -22.82
CA THR A 303 18.99 -11.87 -23.31
C THR A 303 20.49 -12.23 -23.40
N GLU A 304 21.33 -11.35 -23.95
CA GLU A 304 22.79 -11.53 -23.99
C GLU A 304 23.41 -11.69 -22.59
N VAL A 305 22.84 -11.05 -21.57
CA VAL A 305 23.28 -11.21 -20.17
C VAL A 305 22.83 -12.55 -19.59
N MET A 306 21.60 -12.98 -19.90
CA MET A 306 21.03 -14.22 -19.38
C MET A 306 21.68 -15.49 -19.97
N GLU A 307 22.34 -15.37 -21.13
CA GLU A 307 23.06 -16.47 -21.78
C GLU A 307 24.47 -16.75 -21.21
N GLN A 308 24.99 -15.88 -20.32
CA GLN A 308 26.33 -15.98 -19.71
C GLN A 308 26.39 -16.90 -18.49
#